data_AF-A0A0X3TJ61-F1
#
_entry.id   AF-A0A0X3TJ61-F1
#
_cell.length_a   1.000
_cell.length_b   1.000
_cell.length_c   1.000
_cell.angle_alpha   90.00
_cell.angle_beta   90.00
_cell.angle_gamma   90.00
#
_symmetry.space_group_name_H-M   'P 1'
#
loop_
_entity.id
_entity.type
_entity.pdbx_description
1 polymer ?
#
loop_
_entity_poly.entity_id
_entity_poly.type
_entity_poly.pdbx_seq_one_letter_code
_entity_poly.pdbx_strand_id
1 'polypeptide(L)'
;MKCNEPDLTDELRTLRGEHIQSRWKQLHALSKETGESTIKYLFTTNAGGAVAVLAYLGSVSGNGIPAFSAKIALFFFFCGLLSVGIYQAYMVHNHEGLFVHYKGLVKDYYGEKISWNGLLEADETKVGNSKIPYILGYSAFVFFILGCFAGAFGIF
;
A
#
# COMPACT_ATOMS: atom_id res chain seq x y z
N MET A 1 -16.32 29.45 19.50
CA MET A 1 -17.27 29.73 18.40
C MET A 1 -18.10 28.46 18.24
N LYS A 2 -19.36 28.45 18.70
CA LYS A 2 -20.24 27.28 18.56
C LYS A 2 -20.75 27.26 17.12
N CYS A 3 -20.49 26.18 16.38
CA CYS A 3 -21.16 25.96 15.09
C CYS A 3 -22.63 25.63 15.38
N ASN A 4 -23.47 26.65 15.54
CA ASN A 4 -24.93 26.50 15.62
C ASN A 4 -25.43 26.07 14.24
N GLU A 5 -25.55 24.76 14.00
CA GLU A 5 -26.44 24.26 12.95
C GLU A 5 -27.88 24.34 13.47
N PRO A 6 -28.84 24.80 12.64
CA PRO A 6 -30.26 24.83 13.00
C PRO A 6 -30.76 23.42 13.32
N ASP A 7 -31.83 23.34 14.13
CA ASP A 7 -32.45 22.10 14.63
C ASP A 7 -32.45 20.99 13.56
N LEU A 8 -31.51 20.05 13.71
CA LEU A 8 -31.26 19.01 12.71
C LEU A 8 -32.46 18.07 12.71
N THR A 9 -33.16 17.96 11.59
CA THR A 9 -34.23 16.96 11.44
C THR A 9 -33.67 15.56 11.69
N ASP A 10 -34.46 14.67 12.28
CA ASP A 10 -34.01 13.30 12.59
C ASP A 10 -33.58 12.55 11.32
N GLU A 11 -34.15 12.91 10.17
CA GLU A 11 -33.72 12.43 8.86
C GLU A 11 -32.28 12.85 8.51
N LEU A 12 -31.92 14.13 8.70
CA LEU A 12 -30.56 14.62 8.49
C LEU A 12 -29.55 13.94 9.43
N ARG A 13 -29.94 13.68 10.68
CA ARG A 13 -29.08 12.96 11.64
C ARG A 13 -28.82 11.53 11.17
N THR A 14 -29.85 10.87 10.67
CA THR A 14 -29.77 9.50 10.15
C THR A 14 -28.86 9.44 8.92
N LEU A 15 -29.07 10.31 7.94
CA LEU A 15 -28.26 10.37 6.72
C LEU A 15 -26.77 10.61 7.01
N ARG A 16 -26.46 11.51 7.95
CA ARG A 16 -25.07 11.75 8.37
C ARG A 16 -24.45 10.55 9.08
N GLY A 17 -25.23 9.87 9.93
CA GLY A 17 -24.82 8.63 10.58
C GLY A 17 -24.52 7.51 9.57
N GLU A 18 -25.38 7.35 8.56
CA GLU A 18 -25.18 6.39 7.47
C GLU A 18 -23.92 6.69 6.66
N HIS A 19 -23.67 7.96 6.33
CA HIS A 19 -22.45 8.37 5.65
C HIS A 19 -21.20 8.01 6.48
N ILE A 20 -21.21 8.32 7.77
CA ILE A 20 -20.10 7.99 8.68
C ILE A 20 -19.84 6.49 8.72
N GLN A 21 -20.90 5.69 8.85
CA GLN A 21 -20.80 4.23 8.87
C GLN A 21 -20.29 3.66 7.54
N SER A 22 -20.78 4.17 6.41
CA SER A 22 -20.32 3.76 5.09
C SER A 22 -18.83 4.07 4.89
N ARG A 23 -18.42 5.29 5.20
CA ARG A 23 -17.02 5.73 5.06
C ARG A 23 -16.08 4.96 5.99
N TRP A 24 -16.50 4.71 7.22
CA TRP A 24 -15.77 3.87 8.16
C TRP A 24 -15.55 2.45 7.61
N LYS A 25 -16.62 1.82 7.09
CA LYS A 25 -16.53 0.48 6.49
C LYS A 25 -15.55 0.46 5.31
N GLN A 26 -15.60 1.47 4.44
CA GLN A 26 -14.68 1.58 3.31
C GLN A 26 -13.21 1.67 3.76
N LEU A 27 -12.89 2.59 4.68
CA LEU A 27 -11.53 2.79 5.16
C LEU A 27 -11.01 1.59 5.95
N HIS A 28 -11.88 0.96 6.74
CA HIS A 28 -11.54 -0.25 7.47
C HIS A 28 -11.26 -1.44 6.52
N ALA A 29 -12.10 -1.63 5.51
CA ALA A 29 -11.91 -2.65 4.49
C ALA A 29 -10.59 -2.42 3.73
N LEU A 30 -10.29 -1.17 3.35
CA LEU A 30 -9.07 -0.80 2.63
C LEU A 30 -7.80 -1.05 3.47
N SER A 31 -7.81 -0.68 4.75
CA SER A 31 -6.70 -0.98 5.68
C SER A 31 -6.50 -2.49 5.83
N LYS A 32 -7.59 -3.25 6.02
CA LYS A 32 -7.55 -4.71 6.11
C LYS A 32 -7.01 -5.37 4.84
N GLU A 33 -7.52 -4.99 3.68
CA GLU A 33 -7.11 -5.53 2.38
C GLU A 33 -5.63 -5.29 2.12
N THR A 34 -5.14 -4.08 2.38
CA THR A 34 -3.71 -3.77 2.22
C THR A 34 -2.81 -4.48 3.21
N GLY A 35 -3.28 -4.69 4.45
CA GLY A 35 -2.60 -5.55 5.42
C GLY A 35 -2.49 -7.01 4.93
N GLU A 36 -3.60 -7.59 4.48
CA GLU A 36 -3.62 -8.96 3.93
C GLU A 36 -2.73 -9.10 2.68
N SER A 37 -2.80 -8.13 1.76
CA SER A 37 -1.94 -8.09 0.56
C SER A 37 -0.46 -8.01 0.93
N THR A 38 -0.09 -7.21 1.93
CA THR A 38 1.29 -7.10 2.42
C THR A 38 1.78 -8.40 3.03
N ILE A 39 0.96 -9.08 3.83
CA ILE A 39 1.32 -10.40 4.40
C ILE A 39 1.53 -11.43 3.28
N LYS A 40 0.61 -11.48 2.31
CA LYS A 40 0.74 -12.37 1.14
C LYS A 40 2.03 -12.08 0.36
N TYR A 41 2.36 -10.81 0.18
CA TYR A 41 3.59 -10.39 -0.47
C TYR A 41 4.83 -10.88 0.28
N LEU A 42 4.93 -10.64 1.59
CA LEU A 42 6.06 -11.09 2.41
C LEU A 42 6.22 -12.62 2.38
N PHE A 43 5.12 -13.35 2.48
CA PHE A 43 5.15 -14.81 2.40
C PHE A 43 5.67 -15.28 1.03
N THR A 44 5.15 -14.69 -0.05
CA THR A 44 5.53 -15.04 -1.43
C THR A 44 7.00 -14.71 -1.70
N THR A 45 7.48 -13.54 -1.27
CA THR A 45 8.87 -13.12 -1.47
C THR A 45 9.84 -13.99 -0.66
N ASN A 46 9.50 -14.34 0.58
CA ASN A 46 10.31 -15.25 1.40
C ASN A 46 10.36 -16.66 0.79
N ALA A 47 9.22 -17.19 0.33
CA ALA A 47 9.16 -18.49 -0.35
C ALA A 47 9.97 -18.46 -1.65
N GLY A 48 9.83 -17.42 -2.47
CA GLY A 48 10.61 -17.24 -3.70
C GLY A 48 12.11 -17.13 -3.44
N GLY A 49 12.52 -16.42 -2.37
CA GLY A 49 13.91 -16.35 -1.92
C GLY A 49 14.46 -17.72 -1.50
N ALA A 50 13.68 -18.50 -0.74
CA ALA A 50 14.07 -19.86 -0.37
C ALA A 50 14.25 -20.77 -1.60
N VAL A 51 13.32 -20.70 -2.56
CA VAL A 51 13.42 -21.44 -3.84
C VAL A 51 14.66 -21.00 -4.62
N ALA A 52 14.95 -19.69 -4.71
CA ALA A 52 16.11 -19.17 -5.41
C ALA A 52 17.43 -19.66 -4.78
N VAL A 53 17.52 -19.67 -3.45
CA VAL A 53 18.69 -20.21 -2.73
C VAL A 53 18.84 -21.72 -2.97
N LEU A 54 17.76 -22.49 -2.89
CA LEU A 54 17.79 -23.93 -3.15
C LEU A 54 18.20 -24.24 -4.59
N ALA A 55 17.67 -23.50 -5.57
CA ALA A 55 18.04 -23.62 -6.98
C ALA A 55 19.52 -23.27 -7.21
N TYR A 56 20.03 -22.23 -6.55
CA TYR A 56 21.44 -21.85 -6.60
C TYR A 56 22.34 -22.94 -6.00
N LEU A 57 22.01 -23.46 -4.81
CA LEU A 57 22.76 -24.55 -4.18
C LEU A 57 22.78 -25.81 -5.07
N GLY A 58 21.66 -26.11 -5.72
CA GLY A 58 21.57 -27.18 -6.72
C GLY A 58 22.50 -26.93 -7.91
N SER A 59 22.52 -25.72 -8.48
CA SER A 59 23.30 -25.42 -9.69
C SER A 59 24.82 -25.35 -9.45
N VAL A 60 25.27 -24.87 -8.30
CA VAL A 60 26.72 -24.78 -7.99
C VAL A 60 27.35 -26.10 -7.56
N SER A 61 26.54 -27.07 -7.14
CA SER A 61 27.02 -28.42 -6.79
C SER A 61 27.71 -29.16 -7.95
N GLY A 62 27.61 -28.65 -9.18
CA GLY A 62 28.23 -29.18 -10.40
C GLY A 62 29.38 -28.36 -11.02
N ASN A 63 30.08 -27.48 -10.29
CA ASN A 63 31.22 -26.65 -10.76
C ASN A 63 30.88 -25.48 -11.74
N GLY A 64 29.66 -24.95 -11.77
CA GLY A 64 29.32 -23.79 -12.59
C GLY A 64 29.57 -22.45 -11.90
N ILE A 65 30.55 -21.66 -12.36
CA ILE A 65 30.64 -20.23 -11.99
C ILE A 65 29.41 -19.51 -12.59
N PRO A 66 28.59 -18.80 -11.79
CA PRO A 66 27.42 -18.10 -12.32
C PRO A 66 27.85 -17.05 -13.34
N ALA A 67 27.23 -17.07 -14.52
CA ALA A 67 27.44 -16.06 -15.56
C ALA A 67 27.21 -14.65 -14.99
N PHE A 68 28.06 -13.69 -15.39
CA PHE A 68 27.99 -12.30 -14.91
C PHE A 68 26.60 -11.67 -15.15
N SER A 69 25.95 -12.01 -16.26
CA SER A 69 24.57 -11.67 -16.62
C SER A 69 23.53 -12.13 -15.59
N ALA A 70 23.67 -13.35 -15.05
CA ALA A 70 22.76 -13.88 -14.04
C ALA A 70 22.84 -13.08 -12.72
N LYS A 71 24.04 -12.62 -12.35
CA LYS A 71 24.22 -11.75 -11.17
C LYS A 71 23.53 -10.40 -11.37
N ILE A 72 23.64 -9.82 -12.56
CA ILE A 72 22.98 -8.57 -12.92
C ILE A 72 21.46 -8.74 -12.88
N ALA A 73 20.92 -9.82 -13.47
CA ALA A 73 19.49 -10.11 -13.46
C ALA A 73 18.94 -10.25 -12.03
N LEU A 74 19.64 -10.99 -11.17
CA LEU A 74 19.29 -11.15 -9.76
C LEU A 74 19.26 -9.82 -9.01
N PHE A 75 20.24 -8.95 -9.26
CA PHE A 75 20.26 -7.61 -8.67
C PHE A 75 19.02 -6.79 -9.08
N PHE A 76 18.67 -6.79 -10.37
CA PHE A 76 17.48 -6.11 -10.87
C PHE A 76 16.19 -6.65 -10.23
N PHE A 77 16.01 -7.97 -10.17
CA PHE A 77 14.85 -8.56 -9.50
C PHE A 77 14.79 -8.23 -8.02
N PHE A 78 15.92 -8.25 -7.33
CA PHE A 78 16.01 -7.86 -5.92
C PHE A 78 15.58 -6.39 -5.70
N CYS A 79 16.09 -5.45 -6.51
CA CYS A 79 15.69 -4.05 -6.46
C CYS A 79 14.19 -3.85 -6.77
N GLY A 80 13.65 -4.63 -7.70
CA GLY A 80 12.22 -4.67 -8.00
C GLY A 80 11.40 -5.13 -6.79
N LEU A 81 11.77 -6.24 -6.15
CA LEU A 81 11.11 -6.74 -4.94
C LEU A 81 11.22 -5.74 -3.78
N LEU A 82 12.38 -5.10 -3.57
CA LEU A 82 12.49 -4.05 -2.57
C LEU A 82 11.53 -2.88 -2.84
N SER A 83 11.41 -2.45 -4.10
CA SER A 83 10.48 -1.38 -4.48
C SER A 83 9.02 -1.75 -4.19
N VAL A 84 8.61 -3.00 -4.48
CA VAL A 84 7.27 -3.51 -4.13
C VAL A 84 7.08 -3.58 -2.61
N GLY A 85 8.09 -3.99 -1.86
CA GLY A 85 8.04 -4.03 -0.40
C GLY A 85 7.83 -2.64 0.22
N ILE A 86 8.57 -1.64 -0.27
CA ILE A 86 8.42 -0.24 0.16
C ILE A 86 7.03 0.28 -0.23
N TYR A 87 6.54 -0.04 -1.43
CA TYR A 87 5.19 0.30 -1.86
C TYR A 87 4.13 -0.26 -0.90
N GLN A 88 4.20 -1.57 -0.58
CA GLN A 88 3.25 -2.22 0.31
C GLN A 88 3.27 -1.59 1.71
N ALA A 89 4.46 -1.35 2.27
CA ALA A 89 4.61 -0.69 3.57
C ALA A 89 4.02 0.73 3.56
N TYR A 90 4.28 1.51 2.51
CA TYR A 90 3.71 2.84 2.33
C TYR A 90 2.18 2.79 2.31
N MET A 91 1.59 1.86 1.55
CA MET A 91 0.14 1.73 1.42
C MET A 91 -0.53 1.37 2.75
N VAL A 92 0.06 0.45 3.53
CA VAL A 92 -0.43 0.10 4.87
C VAL A 92 -0.43 1.32 5.79
N HIS A 93 0.69 2.05 5.87
CA HIS A 93 0.77 3.25 6.71
C HIS A 93 -0.18 4.35 6.24
N ASN A 94 -0.35 4.52 4.93
CA ASN A 94 -1.24 5.53 4.37
C ASN A 94 -2.71 5.21 4.70
N HIS A 95 -3.16 3.97 4.47
CA HIS A 95 -4.55 3.58 4.71
C HIS A 95 -4.90 3.53 6.19
N GLU A 96 -4.00 3.03 7.05
CA GLU A 96 -4.22 3.10 8.49
C GLU A 96 -4.22 4.55 8.99
N GLY A 97 -3.36 5.39 8.43
CA GLY A 97 -3.34 6.83 8.68
C GLY A 97 -4.65 7.52 8.31
N LEU A 98 -5.24 7.19 7.16
CA LEU A 98 -6.56 7.69 6.73
C LEU A 98 -7.65 7.23 7.69
N PHE A 99 -7.65 5.95 8.07
CA PHE A 99 -8.65 5.41 8.98
C PHE A 99 -8.56 6.05 10.38
N VAL A 100 -7.36 6.15 10.96
CA VAL A 100 -7.14 6.81 12.26
C VAL A 100 -7.52 8.29 12.21
N HIS A 101 -7.18 8.99 11.13
CA HIS A 101 -7.56 10.39 10.95
C HIS A 101 -9.08 10.57 10.90
N TYR A 102 -9.78 9.75 10.11
CA TYR A 102 -11.23 9.81 9.99
C TYR A 102 -11.93 9.54 11.33
N LYS A 103 -11.44 8.58 12.12
CA LYS A 103 -11.93 8.35 13.50
C LYS A 103 -11.79 9.59 14.38
N GLY A 104 -10.68 10.31 14.24
CA GLY A 104 -10.45 11.59 14.91
C GLY A 104 -11.47 12.66 14.49
N LEU A 105 -11.70 12.82 13.19
CA LEU A 105 -12.68 13.77 12.66
C LEU A 105 -14.10 13.47 13.15
N VAL A 106 -14.52 12.20 13.11
CA VAL A 106 -15.83 11.77 13.61
C VAL A 106 -15.97 12.09 15.11
N LYS A 107 -14.93 11.83 15.91
CA LYS A 107 -14.92 12.17 17.34
C LYS A 107 -15.06 13.69 17.56
N ASP A 108 -14.39 14.50 16.76
CA ASP A 108 -14.45 15.96 16.87
C ASP A 108 -15.80 16.52 16.37
N TYR A 109 -16.43 15.88 15.38
CA TYR A 109 -17.78 16.22 14.91
C TYR A 109 -18.83 15.95 16.01
N TYR A 110 -18.84 14.75 16.59
CA TYR A 110 -19.73 14.44 17.72
C TYR A 110 -19.38 15.23 18.99
N GLY A 111 -18.14 15.69 19.13
CA GLY A 111 -17.71 16.60 20.19
C GLY A 111 -18.02 18.07 19.94
N GLU A 112 -18.79 18.40 18.90
CA GLU A 112 -19.18 19.76 18.49
C GLU A 112 -17.99 20.71 18.22
N LYS A 113 -16.82 20.17 17.91
CA LYS A 113 -15.62 20.98 17.60
C LYS A 113 -15.54 21.36 16.13
N ILE A 114 -16.10 20.55 15.24
CA ILE A 114 -16.16 20.79 13.81
C ILE A 114 -17.60 20.62 13.30
N SER A 115 -17.96 21.37 12.26
CA SER A 115 -19.24 21.20 11.57
C SER A 115 -19.22 19.99 10.63
N TRP A 116 -20.39 19.59 10.13
CA TRP A 116 -20.50 18.54 9.12
C TRP A 116 -19.65 18.82 7.87
N ASN A 117 -19.73 20.05 7.34
CA ASN A 117 -18.91 20.45 6.19
C ASN A 117 -17.41 20.45 6.54
N GLY A 118 -17.06 20.84 7.76
CA GLY A 118 -15.68 20.76 8.23
C GLY A 118 -15.13 19.33 8.31
N LEU A 119 -15.97 18.34 8.66
CA LEU A 119 -15.60 16.93 8.59
C LEU A 119 -15.34 16.48 7.15
N LEU A 120 -16.21 16.84 6.21
CA LEU A 120 -16.08 16.44 4.80
C LEU A 120 -14.83 17.06 4.16
N GLU A 121 -14.60 18.36 4.36
CA GLU A 121 -13.45 19.07 3.81
C GLU A 121 -12.13 18.54 4.39
N ALA A 122 -12.10 18.23 5.69
CA ALA A 122 -10.92 17.67 6.34
C ALA A 122 -10.61 16.23 5.86
N ASP A 123 -11.64 15.38 5.66
CA ASP A 123 -11.46 14.04 5.10
C ASP A 123 -10.90 14.11 3.67
N GLU A 124 -11.47 14.96 2.82
CA GLU A 124 -11.03 15.15 1.43
C GLU A 124 -9.59 15.66 1.35
N THR A 125 -9.24 16.64 2.20
CA THR A 125 -7.88 17.19 2.27
C THR A 125 -6.85 16.13 2.64
N LYS A 126 -7.19 15.22 3.55
CA LYS A 126 -6.26 14.16 3.99
C LYS A 126 -6.04 13.09 2.93
N VAL A 127 -7.05 12.75 2.14
CA VAL A 127 -6.93 11.75 1.06
C VAL A 127 -5.83 12.15 0.10
N GLY A 128 -5.82 13.42 -0.35
CA GLY A 128 -4.76 13.99 -1.17
C GLY A 128 -4.42 13.17 -2.42
N ASN A 129 -3.38 13.59 -3.16
CA ASN A 129 -2.93 12.86 -4.35
C ASN A 129 -1.42 12.61 -4.29
N SER A 130 -1.04 11.57 -3.53
CA SER A 130 0.37 11.19 -3.42
C SER A 130 0.84 10.52 -4.71
N LYS A 131 1.92 11.05 -5.30
CA LYS A 131 2.57 10.46 -6.48
C LYS A 131 3.50 9.30 -6.13
N ILE A 132 3.79 9.09 -4.84
CA ILE A 132 4.75 8.08 -4.34
C ILE A 132 4.36 6.66 -4.77
N PRO A 133 3.10 6.20 -4.63
CA PRO A 133 2.70 4.86 -5.05
C PRO A 133 2.96 4.59 -6.53
N TYR A 134 2.72 5.59 -7.39
CA TYR A 134 2.99 5.49 -8.82
C TYR A 134 4.48 5.33 -9.09
N ILE A 135 5.33 6.16 -8.49
CA ILE A 135 6.78 6.11 -8.69
C ILE A 135 7.33 4.75 -8.27
N LEU A 136 6.93 4.23 -7.11
CA LEU A 136 7.38 2.92 -6.60
C LEU A 136 6.86 1.74 -7.44
N GLY A 137 5.61 1.82 -7.91
CA GLY A 137 5.03 0.81 -8.79
C GLY A 137 5.74 0.74 -10.14
N TYR A 138 5.98 1.89 -10.77
CA TYR A 138 6.70 1.95 -12.04
C TYR A 138 8.18 1.60 -11.89
N SER A 139 8.84 1.97 -10.77
CA SER A 139 10.23 1.55 -10.55
C SER A 139 10.35 0.04 -10.44
N ALA A 140 9.45 -0.62 -9.71
CA ALA A 140 9.41 -2.09 -9.63
C ALA A 140 9.25 -2.73 -11.01
N PHE A 141 8.36 -2.19 -11.84
CA PHE A 141 8.12 -2.68 -13.19
C PHE A 141 9.35 -2.53 -14.11
N VAL A 142 10.03 -1.39 -14.05
CA VAL A 142 11.28 -1.16 -14.80
C VAL A 142 12.37 -2.14 -14.36
N PHE A 143 12.55 -2.32 -13.05
CA PHE A 143 13.51 -3.29 -12.52
C PHE A 143 13.22 -4.72 -13.00
N PHE A 144 11.94 -5.12 -13.05
CA PHE A 144 11.53 -6.41 -13.60
C PHE A 144 11.93 -6.57 -15.06
N ILE A 145 11.61 -5.59 -15.92
CA ILE A 145 11.94 -5.63 -17.35
C ILE A 145 13.46 -5.74 -17.55
N LEU A 146 14.25 -4.94 -16.83
CA LEU A 146 15.71 -4.97 -16.93
C LEU A 146 16.28 -6.32 -16.46
N GLY A 147 15.72 -6.90 -15.40
CA GLY A 147 16.08 -8.24 -14.94
C GLY A 147 15.81 -9.31 -15.99
N CYS A 148 14.65 -9.26 -16.66
CA CYS A 148 14.30 -10.17 -17.75
C CYS A 148 15.28 -10.07 -18.93
N PHE A 149 15.62 -8.84 -19.36
CA PHE A 149 16.59 -8.65 -20.45
C PHE A 149 17.98 -9.16 -20.07
N ALA A 150 18.49 -8.81 -18.89
CA ALA A 150 19.80 -9.26 -18.42
C ALA A 150 19.86 -10.79 -18.29
N GLY A 151 18.77 -11.42 -17.85
CA GLY A 151 18.66 -12.88 -17.77
C GLY A 151 18.66 -13.54 -19.15
N ALA A 152 17.87 -13.02 -20.09
CA ALA A 152 17.79 -13.54 -21.45
C ALA A 152 19.15 -13.47 -22.18
N PHE A 153 19.85 -12.33 -22.10
CA PHE A 153 21.21 -12.18 -22.64
C PHE A 153 22.24 -13.11 -21.99
N GLY A 154 21.95 -13.70 -20.83
CA GLY A 154 22.83 -14.70 -20.21
C GLY A 154 22.60 -16.12 -20.69
N ILE A 155 21.50 -16.39 -21.39
CA ILE A 155 21.13 -17.71 -21.92
C ILE A 155 21.63 -17.87 -23.37
N PHE A 156 21.70 -16.77 -24.12
CA PHE A 156 22.24 -16.71 -25.48
C PHE A 156 23.72 -16.32 -25.47
#